data_AF-A0A2Z6LL20-F1
#
_entry.id   AF-A0A2Z6LL20-F1
#
_cell.length_a   1.000
_cell.length_b   1.000
_cell.length_c   1.000
_cell.angle_alpha   90.00
_cell.angle_beta   90.00
_cell.angle_gamma   90.00
#
_symmetry.space_group_name_H-M   'P 1'
#
loop_
_entity.id
_entity.type
_entity.pdbx_description
1 polymer ?
#
loop_
_entity_poly.entity_id
_entity_poly.type
_entity_poly.pdbx_seq_one_letter_code
_entity_poly.pdbx_strand_id
1 'polypeptide(L)'
;MVNTAMVIWTVASWVAKMSGLKLYTVEIQPGTFMRFWVPSNTISKPKPKSKPTKPIVVLLHGFCGDGLATWQYQINPLAKNYAVYVPDLIFFGGSTTDKLDRSLAFQAKCLAVGLRKLGVEKCVVVGFSYGGMVAFKMAELYHEMVQAVVITGAVLAMNESLLSKTVEEAGFSSSSEMLMPSSVEGVRTLLSFGFYKNFPLPNRLLGDFLKVCILSS
;
A
#
# COMPACT_ATOMS: atom_id res chain seq x y z
N MET A 1 27.62 7.93 2.09
CA MET A 1 26.59 8.78 1.45
C MET A 1 25.26 8.51 2.13
N VAL A 2 24.52 9.55 2.54
CA VAL A 2 23.20 9.42 3.19
C VAL A 2 22.14 9.15 2.12
N ASN A 3 21.37 8.06 2.26
CA ASN A 3 20.23 7.76 1.39
C ASN A 3 19.01 8.55 1.89
N THR A 4 18.51 9.48 1.07
CA THR A 4 17.45 10.43 1.50
C THR A 4 16.12 9.71 1.73
N ALA A 5 15.80 8.70 0.91
CA ALA A 5 14.61 7.88 1.09
C ALA A 5 14.64 7.10 2.42
N MET A 6 15.82 6.60 2.83
CA MET A 6 16.00 5.93 4.11
C MET A 6 15.79 6.88 5.31
N VAL A 7 16.24 8.14 5.20
CA VAL A 7 15.99 9.15 6.24
C VAL A 7 14.51 9.46 6.35
N ILE A 8 13.82 9.71 5.22
CA ILE A 8 12.38 9.95 5.18
C ILE A 8 11.62 8.77 5.80
N TRP A 9 11.96 7.54 5.41
CA TRP A 9 11.34 6.33 5.95
C TRP A 9 11.57 6.17 7.45
N THR A 10 12.76 6.53 7.95
CA THR A 10 13.09 6.49 9.39
C THR A 10 12.24 7.48 10.16
N VAL A 11 12.11 8.71 9.67
CA VAL A 11 11.25 9.75 10.28
C VAL A 11 9.79 9.33 10.24
N ALA A 12 9.28 8.87 9.09
CA ALA A 12 7.90 8.39 8.95
C ALA A 12 7.60 7.21 9.90
N SER A 13 8.54 6.26 10.02
CA SER A 13 8.43 5.14 10.96
C SER A 13 8.40 5.60 12.41
N TRP A 14 9.20 6.60 12.77
CA TRP A 14 9.17 7.19 14.11
C TRP A 14 7.83 7.89 14.38
N VAL A 15 7.32 8.68 13.44
CA VAL A 15 5.99 9.31 13.54
C VAL A 15 4.87 8.27 13.68
N ALA A 16 4.93 7.17 12.92
CA ALA A 16 3.96 6.09 13.02
C ALA A 16 3.98 5.44 14.42
N LYS A 17 5.18 5.20 14.98
CA LYS A 17 5.34 4.69 16.36
C LYS A 17 4.79 5.66 17.40
N MET A 18 5.10 6.96 17.27
CA MET A 18 4.56 8.01 18.14
C MET A 18 3.03 8.13 18.03
N SER A 19 2.47 7.73 16.90
CA SER A 19 1.01 7.66 16.67
C SER A 19 0.38 6.37 17.23
N GLY A 20 1.14 5.56 17.97
CA GLY A 20 0.67 4.33 18.59
C GLY A 20 0.63 3.13 17.66
N LEU A 21 1.28 3.18 16.49
CA LEU A 21 1.39 2.05 15.59
C LEU A 21 2.68 1.24 15.83
N LYS A 22 2.62 -0.05 15.53
CA LYS A 22 3.76 -0.97 15.57
C LYS A 22 3.80 -1.78 14.29
N LEU A 23 5.01 -1.99 13.76
CA LEU A 23 5.25 -2.84 12.61
C LEU A 23 5.10 -4.31 13.02
N TYR A 24 4.36 -5.07 12.24
CA TYR A 24 4.09 -6.49 12.47
C TYR A 24 3.90 -7.23 11.16
N THR A 25 4.46 -8.43 11.06
CA THR A 25 4.32 -9.27 9.86
C THR A 25 3.43 -10.44 10.18
N VAL A 26 2.41 -10.64 9.35
CA VAL A 26 1.46 -11.73 9.44
C VAL A 26 1.78 -12.72 8.32
N GLU A 27 2.02 -13.97 8.67
CA GLU A 27 2.00 -15.03 7.68
C GLU A 27 0.55 -15.28 7.27
N ILE A 28 0.22 -15.04 6.01
CA ILE A 28 -1.14 -15.19 5.47
C ILE A 28 -1.43 -16.66 5.23
N GLN A 29 -0.51 -17.31 4.53
CA GLN A 29 -0.47 -18.72 4.17
C GLN A 29 1.01 -19.11 3.97
N PRO A 30 1.35 -20.41 3.92
CA PRO A 30 2.73 -20.83 3.73
C PRO A 30 3.39 -20.12 2.55
N GLY A 31 4.54 -19.49 2.82
CA GLY A 31 5.31 -18.75 1.82
C GLY A 31 4.73 -17.39 1.42
N THR A 32 3.72 -16.86 2.13
CA THR A 32 3.14 -15.53 1.87
C THR A 32 3.04 -14.71 3.15
N PHE A 33 3.78 -13.62 3.23
CA PHE A 33 3.89 -12.75 4.40
C PHE A 33 3.42 -11.35 4.05
N MET A 34 2.51 -10.81 4.85
CA MET A 34 2.05 -9.43 4.69
C MET A 34 2.45 -8.62 5.91
N ARG A 35 3.17 -7.51 5.68
CA ARG A 35 3.61 -6.57 6.70
C ARG A 35 2.56 -5.50 6.91
N PHE A 36 2.32 -5.15 8.17
CA PHE A 36 1.36 -4.14 8.59
C PHE A 36 1.98 -3.20 9.61
N TRP A 37 1.64 -1.93 9.53
CA TRP A 37 1.57 -1.09 10.71
C TRP A 37 0.20 -1.28 11.36
N VAL A 38 0.19 -1.73 12.61
CA VAL A 38 -1.04 -2.03 13.37
C VAL A 38 -1.09 -1.20 14.65
N PRO A 39 -2.28 -0.94 15.23
CA PRO A 39 -2.38 -0.35 16.56
C PRO A 39 -1.62 -1.19 17.59
N SER A 40 -0.80 -0.56 18.44
CA SER A 40 0.12 -1.27 19.35
C SER A 40 -0.56 -2.23 20.32
N ASN A 41 -1.82 -1.96 20.67
CA ASN A 41 -2.65 -2.82 21.51
C ASN A 41 -3.09 -4.13 20.80
N THR A 42 -3.03 -4.19 19.47
CA THR A 42 -3.41 -5.38 18.67
C THR A 42 -2.54 -6.60 18.98
N ILE A 43 -1.27 -6.40 19.33
CA ILE A 43 -0.28 -7.48 19.51
C ILE A 43 -0.08 -7.84 20.99
N SER A 44 -0.74 -7.12 21.91
CA SER A 44 -0.59 -7.38 23.34
C SER A 44 -1.38 -8.62 23.76
N LYS A 45 -0.73 -9.52 24.53
CA LYS A 45 -1.21 -10.80 25.11
C LYS A 45 -2.70 -10.84 25.50
N PRO A 46 -3.34 -12.04 25.52
CA PRO A 46 -4.78 -12.24 25.38
C PRO A 46 -5.55 -11.56 26.51
N LYS A 47 -5.94 -10.30 26.29
CA LYS A 47 -7.06 -9.72 27.03
C LYS A 47 -8.34 -10.28 26.41
N PRO A 48 -9.38 -10.54 27.23
CA PRO A 48 -10.67 -10.99 26.70
C PRO A 48 -11.09 -10.03 25.61
N LYS A 49 -11.67 -10.57 24.51
CA LYS A 49 -12.13 -9.89 23.29
C LYS A 49 -12.82 -8.55 23.61
N SER A 50 -12.07 -7.51 23.91
CA SER A 50 -12.60 -6.17 24.09
C SER A 50 -12.83 -5.69 22.67
N LYS A 51 -14.10 -5.44 22.32
CA LYS A 51 -14.43 -4.80 21.04
C LYS A 51 -13.45 -3.65 20.80
N PRO A 52 -13.00 -3.44 19.54
CA PRO A 52 -12.22 -2.26 19.20
C PRO A 52 -12.97 -1.04 19.75
N THR A 53 -12.34 -0.29 20.66
CA THR A 53 -12.93 0.93 21.23
C THR A 53 -13.05 2.05 20.20
N LYS A 54 -12.39 1.88 19.05
CA LYS A 54 -12.39 2.80 17.91
C LYS A 54 -12.81 2.05 16.64
N PRO A 55 -13.53 2.70 15.71
CA PRO A 55 -13.77 2.15 14.39
C PRO A 55 -12.46 1.87 13.66
N ILE A 56 -12.42 0.79 12.86
CA ILE A 56 -11.21 0.35 12.17
C ILE A 56 -11.16 0.98 10.77
N VAL A 57 -9.99 1.55 10.45
CA VAL A 57 -9.67 2.10 9.14
C VAL A 57 -8.42 1.42 8.59
N VAL A 58 -8.50 0.90 7.37
CA VAL A 58 -7.38 0.27 6.67
C VAL A 58 -6.94 1.18 5.52
N LEU A 59 -5.67 1.55 5.46
CA LEU A 59 -5.11 2.47 4.47
C LEU A 59 -4.25 1.72 3.46
N LEU A 60 -4.72 1.56 2.22
CA LEU A 60 -4.04 0.83 1.14
C LEU A 60 -3.25 1.79 0.25
N HIS A 61 -1.95 1.55 0.12
CA HIS A 61 -1.05 2.39 -0.67
C HIS A 61 -1.23 2.20 -2.19
N GLY A 62 -0.71 3.15 -2.97
CA GLY A 62 -0.68 3.09 -4.42
C GLY A 62 0.50 2.27 -4.97
N PHE A 63 0.62 2.22 -6.30
CA PHE A 63 1.72 1.54 -6.97
C PHE A 63 3.07 2.24 -6.69
N CYS A 64 4.20 1.51 -6.71
CA CYS A 64 5.57 2.00 -6.41
C CYS A 64 5.81 2.61 -5.03
N GLY A 65 4.95 2.34 -4.03
CA GLY A 65 5.13 2.80 -2.66
C GLY A 65 4.86 1.70 -1.65
N ASP A 66 5.14 1.99 -0.38
CA ASP A 66 4.69 1.20 0.75
C ASP A 66 3.61 1.96 1.54
N GLY A 67 3.11 1.33 2.61
CA GLY A 67 2.08 1.92 3.46
C GLY A 67 2.45 3.30 4.01
N LEU A 68 3.69 3.47 4.50
CA LEU A 68 4.12 4.73 5.10
C LEU A 68 4.39 5.80 4.06
N ALA A 69 5.02 5.45 2.94
CA ALA A 69 5.32 6.38 1.87
C ALA A 69 4.04 7.08 1.38
N THR A 70 2.91 6.36 1.33
CA THR A 70 1.62 6.91 0.91
C THR A 70 0.89 7.65 2.03
N TRP A 71 0.86 7.10 3.25
CA TRP A 71 -0.08 7.54 4.30
C TRP A 71 0.55 8.25 5.49
N GLN A 72 1.86 8.52 5.49
CA GLN A 72 2.58 9.14 6.62
C GLN A 72 1.89 10.39 7.21
N TYR A 73 1.25 11.22 6.38
CA TYR A 73 0.60 12.46 6.83
C TYR A 73 -0.81 12.23 7.40
N GLN A 74 -1.46 11.12 7.06
CA GLN A 74 -2.82 10.77 7.47
C GLN A 74 -2.82 9.90 8.73
N ILE A 75 -1.76 9.13 8.97
CA ILE A 75 -1.65 8.20 10.10
C ILE A 75 -1.88 8.90 11.45
N ASN A 76 -1.11 9.96 11.75
CA ASN A 76 -1.22 10.64 13.04
C ASN A 76 -2.61 11.24 13.31
N PRO A 77 -3.21 12.04 12.41
CA PRO A 77 -4.54 12.60 12.66
C PRO A 77 -5.62 11.52 12.75
N LEU A 78 -5.56 10.46 11.94
CA LEU A 78 -6.57 9.39 11.98
C LEU A 78 -6.45 8.52 13.23
N ALA A 79 -5.24 8.20 13.70
CA ALA A 79 -5.02 7.35 14.88
C ALA A 79 -5.66 7.91 16.17
N LYS A 80 -5.91 9.23 16.23
CA LYS A 80 -6.62 9.88 17.35
C LYS A 80 -8.03 9.31 17.54
N ASN A 81 -8.74 9.03 16.45
CA ASN A 81 -10.16 8.63 16.47
C ASN A 81 -10.40 7.20 15.97
N TYR A 82 -9.47 6.63 15.20
CA TYR A 82 -9.61 5.33 14.55
C TYR A 82 -8.51 4.35 14.97
N ALA A 83 -8.82 3.06 14.89
CA ALA A 83 -7.81 2.00 14.90
C ALA A 83 -7.27 1.84 13.48
N VAL A 84 -6.11 2.45 13.21
CA VAL A 84 -5.53 2.54 11.87
C VAL A 84 -4.62 1.35 11.58
N TYR A 85 -4.90 0.65 10.48
CA TYR A 85 -4.06 -0.41 9.93
C TYR A 85 -3.50 0.04 8.59
N VAL A 86 -2.20 -0.12 8.38
CA VAL A 86 -1.52 0.26 7.13
C VAL A 86 -0.72 -0.95 6.64
N PRO A 87 -1.31 -1.81 5.78
CA PRO A 87 -0.58 -2.89 5.13
C PRO A 87 0.39 -2.36 4.08
N ASP A 88 1.48 -3.11 3.90
CA ASP A 88 2.19 -3.15 2.63
C ASP A 88 1.52 -4.26 1.78
N LEU A 89 1.03 -3.93 0.58
CA LEU A 89 0.45 -4.90 -0.34
C LEU A 89 1.51 -5.93 -0.77
N ILE A 90 1.09 -7.13 -1.17
CA ILE A 90 2.03 -8.18 -1.57
C ILE A 90 2.88 -7.67 -2.75
N PHE A 91 4.18 -7.97 -2.74
CA PHE A 91 5.22 -7.48 -3.67
C PHE A 91 5.71 -6.05 -3.40
N PHE A 92 5.22 -5.39 -2.35
CA PHE A 92 5.62 -4.04 -1.98
C PHE A 92 6.11 -3.99 -0.54
N GLY A 93 6.96 -3.00 -0.25
CA GLY A 93 7.46 -2.75 1.11
C GLY A 93 8.15 -3.99 1.68
N GLY A 94 7.60 -4.53 2.78
CA GLY A 94 8.12 -5.75 3.41
C GLY A 94 7.23 -6.97 3.25
N SER A 95 6.26 -6.92 2.33
CA SER A 95 5.34 -8.02 2.07
C SER A 95 5.83 -8.87 0.89
N THR A 96 5.91 -10.18 1.09
CA THR A 96 6.52 -11.12 0.16
C THR A 96 5.64 -12.34 -0.09
N THR A 97 5.83 -12.99 -1.23
CA THR A 97 5.20 -14.28 -1.53
C THR A 97 6.02 -15.09 -2.52
N ASP A 98 5.94 -16.42 -2.40
CA ASP A 98 6.45 -17.38 -3.38
C ASP A 98 5.47 -17.60 -4.56
N LYS A 99 4.27 -17.02 -4.50
CA LYS A 99 3.23 -17.19 -5.52
C LYS A 99 3.46 -16.27 -6.73
N LEU A 100 3.07 -16.77 -7.91
CA LEU A 100 3.12 -16.03 -9.16
C LEU A 100 1.85 -15.20 -9.43
N ASP A 101 0.79 -15.40 -8.64
CA ASP A 101 -0.48 -14.68 -8.81
C ASP A 101 -0.30 -13.18 -8.51
N ARG A 102 -0.63 -12.34 -9.51
CA ARG A 102 -0.58 -10.87 -9.45
C ARG A 102 -1.98 -10.24 -9.50
N SER A 103 -3.03 -11.03 -9.40
CA SER A 103 -4.41 -10.56 -9.53
C SER A 103 -4.84 -9.68 -8.35
N LEU A 104 -5.77 -8.77 -8.61
CA LEU A 104 -6.43 -7.98 -7.55
C LEU A 104 -7.17 -8.89 -6.56
N ALA A 105 -7.70 -10.02 -7.02
CA ALA A 105 -8.37 -11.01 -6.17
C ALA A 105 -7.40 -11.63 -5.17
N PHE A 106 -6.18 -11.95 -5.59
CA PHE A 106 -5.13 -12.46 -4.70
C PHE A 106 -4.74 -11.42 -3.64
N GLN A 107 -4.49 -10.17 -4.05
CA GLN A 107 -4.20 -9.07 -3.10
C GLN A 107 -5.32 -8.90 -2.06
N ALA A 108 -6.58 -8.83 -2.52
CA ALA A 108 -7.75 -8.68 -1.66
C ALA A 108 -7.91 -9.85 -0.68
N LYS A 109 -7.69 -11.09 -1.14
CA LYS A 109 -7.73 -12.30 -0.30
C LYS A 109 -6.64 -12.29 0.76
N CYS A 110 -5.40 -11.98 0.39
CA CYS A 110 -4.30 -11.88 1.34
C CYS A 110 -4.55 -10.81 2.40
N LEU A 111 -5.05 -9.65 1.99
CA LEU A 111 -5.42 -8.56 2.88
C LEU A 111 -6.52 -8.98 3.88
N ALA A 112 -7.62 -9.56 3.39
CA ALA A 112 -8.73 -9.99 4.23
C ALA A 112 -8.30 -11.07 5.24
N VAL A 113 -7.48 -12.04 4.82
CA VAL A 113 -6.94 -13.07 5.72
C VAL A 113 -6.01 -12.45 6.76
N GLY A 114 -5.12 -11.53 6.37
CA GLY A 114 -4.21 -10.85 7.29
C GLY A 114 -4.94 -10.04 8.35
N LEU A 115 -5.92 -9.25 7.93
CA LEU A 115 -6.79 -8.47 8.82
C LEU A 115 -7.59 -9.38 9.78
N ARG A 116 -8.15 -10.50 9.31
CA ARG A 116 -8.82 -11.47 10.18
C ARG A 116 -7.88 -12.08 11.22
N LYS A 117 -6.65 -12.45 10.84
CA LYS A 117 -5.62 -12.93 11.79
C LYS A 117 -5.24 -11.88 12.83
N LEU A 118 -5.38 -10.59 12.50
CA LEU A 118 -5.21 -9.46 13.42
C LEU A 118 -6.46 -9.13 14.24
N GLY A 119 -7.53 -9.92 14.14
CA GLY A 119 -8.77 -9.74 14.89
C GLY A 119 -9.72 -8.69 14.31
N VAL A 120 -9.53 -8.27 13.06
CA VAL A 120 -10.42 -7.33 12.37
C VAL A 120 -11.62 -8.08 11.80
N GLU A 121 -12.81 -7.79 12.32
CA GLU A 121 -14.07 -8.35 11.83
C GLU A 121 -14.76 -7.44 10.82
N LYS A 122 -14.73 -6.13 11.05
CA LYS A 122 -15.32 -5.10 10.18
C LYS A 122 -14.40 -3.88 10.09
N CYS A 123 -14.32 -3.27 8.92
CA CYS A 123 -13.49 -2.09 8.70
C CYS A 123 -13.99 -1.19 7.57
N VAL A 124 -13.54 0.07 7.59
CA VAL A 124 -13.57 0.96 6.43
C VAL A 124 -12.23 0.85 5.71
N VAL A 125 -12.26 0.69 4.39
CA VAL A 125 -11.05 0.58 3.57
C VAL A 125 -10.87 1.85 2.75
N VAL A 126 -9.70 2.47 2.87
CA VAL A 126 -9.32 3.67 2.12
C VAL A 126 -8.18 3.27 1.18
N GLY A 127 -8.35 3.49 -0.12
CA GLY A 127 -7.38 3.11 -1.14
C GLY A 127 -6.99 4.26 -2.05
N PHE A 128 -5.70 4.40 -2.29
CA PHE A 128 -5.16 5.32 -3.31
C PHE A 128 -4.68 4.52 -4.53
N SER A 129 -5.11 4.93 -5.73
CA SER A 129 -4.65 4.34 -7.00
C SER A 129 -4.80 2.80 -7.02
N TYR A 130 -3.70 2.05 -7.13
CA TYR A 130 -3.72 0.59 -7.05
C TYR A 130 -4.39 0.06 -5.76
N GLY A 131 -4.14 0.69 -4.62
CA GLY A 131 -4.82 0.38 -3.36
C GLY A 131 -6.33 0.60 -3.43
N GLY A 132 -6.80 1.53 -4.27
CA GLY A 132 -8.22 1.72 -4.57
C GLY A 132 -8.84 0.54 -5.32
N MET A 133 -8.13 0.00 -6.32
CA MET A 133 -8.54 -1.21 -7.05
C MET A 133 -8.62 -2.42 -6.11
N VAL A 134 -7.63 -2.59 -5.24
CA VAL A 134 -7.62 -3.67 -4.23
C VAL A 134 -8.75 -3.48 -3.21
N ALA A 135 -8.99 -2.26 -2.74
CA ALA A 135 -10.08 -1.95 -1.81
C ALA A 135 -11.45 -2.30 -2.40
N PHE A 136 -11.68 -1.93 -3.66
CA PHE A 136 -12.91 -2.27 -4.37
C PHE A 136 -13.08 -3.79 -4.53
N LYS A 137 -12.01 -4.49 -4.95
CA LYS A 137 -12.04 -5.95 -5.08
C LYS A 137 -12.27 -6.65 -3.73
N MET A 138 -11.74 -6.11 -2.64
CA MET A 138 -12.00 -6.61 -1.29
C MET A 138 -13.46 -6.41 -0.89
N ALA A 139 -14.07 -5.27 -1.22
CA ALA A 139 -15.49 -5.04 -0.94
C ALA A 139 -16.40 -5.98 -1.74
N GLU A 140 -16.04 -6.29 -2.99
CA GLU A 140 -16.76 -7.27 -3.83
C GLU A 140 -16.68 -8.69 -3.24
N LEU A 141 -15.50 -9.14 -2.82
CA LEU A 141 -15.27 -10.51 -2.35
C LEU A 141 -15.61 -10.74 -0.87
N TYR A 142 -15.54 -9.68 -0.05
CA TYR A 142 -15.66 -9.73 1.41
C TYR A 142 -16.58 -8.62 1.95
N HIS A 143 -17.75 -8.48 1.30
CA HIS A 143 -18.77 -7.48 1.63
C HIS A 143 -19.23 -7.52 3.10
N GLU A 144 -19.10 -8.65 3.79
CA GLU A 144 -19.43 -8.80 5.21
C GLU A 144 -18.44 -8.07 6.14
N MET A 145 -17.21 -7.91 5.67
CA MET A 145 -16.08 -7.32 6.39
C MET A 145 -15.90 -5.82 6.08
N VAL A 146 -16.28 -5.39 4.86
CA VAL A 146 -16.08 -4.01 4.41
C VAL A 146 -17.34 -3.17 4.63
N GLN A 147 -17.27 -2.22 5.56
CA GLN A 147 -18.41 -1.34 5.90
C GLN A 147 -18.56 -0.17 4.93
N ALA A 148 -17.45 0.35 4.42
CA ALA A 148 -17.40 1.42 3.44
C ALA A 148 -16.05 1.40 2.73
N VAL A 149 -16.02 1.96 1.52
CA VAL A 149 -14.80 2.15 0.76
C VAL A 149 -14.63 3.63 0.41
N VAL A 150 -13.43 4.15 0.59
CA VAL A 150 -13.03 5.48 0.12
C VAL A 150 -11.93 5.29 -0.92
N ILE A 151 -12.14 5.81 -2.13
CA ILE A 151 -11.24 5.59 -3.27
C ILE A 151 -10.80 6.94 -3.81
N THR A 152 -9.49 7.11 -4.00
CA THR A 152 -8.92 8.32 -4.58
C THR A 152 -7.86 7.97 -5.62
N GLY A 153 -7.84 8.71 -6.73
CA GLY A 153 -6.84 8.55 -7.79
C GLY A 153 -6.77 7.15 -8.43
N ALA A 154 -7.89 6.41 -8.46
CA ALA A 154 -7.95 5.05 -8.99
C ALA A 154 -8.97 4.93 -10.12
N VAL A 155 -8.64 4.11 -11.12
CA VAL A 155 -9.59 3.68 -12.16
C VAL A 155 -10.18 2.34 -11.71
N LEU A 156 -11.49 2.27 -11.50
CA LEU A 156 -12.16 1.08 -10.96
C LEU A 156 -12.44 0.00 -11.99
N ALA A 157 -12.43 0.38 -13.27
CA ALA A 157 -12.52 -0.50 -14.41
C ALA A 157 -11.57 -0.01 -15.49
N MET A 158 -10.35 -0.55 -15.54
CA MET A 158 -9.54 -0.48 -16.75
C MET A 158 -9.89 -1.71 -17.59
N ASN A 159 -10.45 -1.49 -18.77
CA ASN A 159 -10.48 -2.53 -19.79
C ASN A 159 -9.11 -2.58 -20.50
N GLU A 160 -8.80 -3.71 -21.14
CA GLU A 160 -7.51 -3.90 -21.79
C GLU A 160 -7.23 -2.84 -22.87
N SER A 161 -8.26 -2.35 -23.55
CA SER A 161 -8.13 -1.33 -24.59
C SER A 161 -7.74 0.06 -24.05
N LEU A 162 -8.23 0.44 -22.85
CA LEU A 162 -7.80 1.67 -22.19
C LEU A 162 -6.37 1.54 -21.65
N LEU A 163 -6.01 0.36 -21.13
CA LEU A 163 -4.65 0.09 -20.66
C LEU A 163 -3.65 0.12 -21.82
N SER A 164 -3.92 -0.59 -22.92
CA SER A 164 -3.03 -0.63 -24.08
C SER A 164 -2.84 0.76 -24.69
N LYS A 165 -3.94 1.52 -24.83
CA LYS A 165 -3.88 2.88 -25.34
C LYS A 165 -3.06 3.81 -24.45
N THR A 166 -3.22 3.70 -23.12
CA THR A 166 -2.42 4.50 -22.17
C THR A 166 -0.94 4.13 -22.24
N VAL A 167 -0.61 2.85 -22.37
CA VAL A 167 0.76 2.34 -22.49
C VAL A 167 1.44 2.82 -23.78
N GLU A 168 0.72 2.75 -24.91
CA GLU A 168 1.19 3.23 -26.21
C GLU A 168 1.39 4.76 -26.20
N GLU A 169 0.42 5.53 -25.71
CA GLU A 169 0.52 7.00 -25.58
C GLU A 169 1.67 7.42 -24.66
N ALA A 170 2.00 6.60 -23.67
CA ALA A 170 3.10 6.81 -22.75
C ALA A 170 4.48 6.42 -23.33
N GLY A 171 4.52 5.81 -24.52
CA GLY A 171 5.76 5.39 -25.18
C GLY A 171 6.40 4.13 -24.57
N PHE A 172 5.65 3.33 -23.82
CA PHE A 172 6.13 2.07 -23.27
C PHE A 172 5.69 0.88 -24.12
N SER A 173 6.50 -0.18 -24.13
CA SER A 173 6.20 -1.41 -24.89
C SER A 173 5.17 -2.29 -24.17
N SER A 174 4.98 -2.08 -22.87
CA SER A 174 4.02 -2.82 -22.04
C SER A 174 3.68 -2.06 -20.75
N SER A 175 2.54 -2.40 -20.14
CA SER A 175 2.17 -1.90 -18.80
C SER A 175 3.18 -2.32 -17.72
N SER A 176 3.83 -3.48 -17.88
CA SER A 176 4.88 -3.95 -16.99
C SER A 176 6.10 -3.02 -17.02
N GLU A 177 6.53 -2.61 -18.22
CA GLU A 177 7.64 -1.68 -18.40
C GLU A 177 7.32 -0.28 -17.85
N MET A 178 6.09 0.18 -18.08
CA MET A 178 5.60 1.46 -17.54
C MET A 178 5.61 1.46 -16.00
N LEU A 179 5.16 0.37 -15.38
CA LEU A 179 5.02 0.27 -13.93
C LEU A 179 6.33 -0.12 -13.22
N MET A 180 7.21 -0.88 -13.87
CA MET A 180 8.50 -1.30 -13.32
C MET A 180 9.68 -0.71 -14.11
N PRO A 181 9.87 0.62 -14.06
CA PRO A 181 10.97 1.24 -14.76
C PRO A 181 12.31 0.80 -14.16
N SER A 182 13.29 0.50 -15.01
CA SER A 182 14.64 0.08 -14.62
C SER A 182 15.67 1.22 -14.69
N SER A 183 15.24 2.44 -15.04
CA SER A 183 16.09 3.62 -15.23
C SER A 183 15.52 4.86 -14.55
N VAL A 184 16.39 5.86 -14.30
CA VAL A 184 15.99 7.16 -13.71
C VAL A 184 15.01 7.90 -14.62
N GLU A 185 15.25 7.88 -15.93
CA GLU A 185 14.33 8.40 -16.95
C GLU A 185 12.98 7.66 -16.91
N GLY A 186 12.97 6.33 -16.78
CA GLY A 186 11.73 5.57 -16.65
C GLY A 186 10.92 5.99 -15.41
N VAL A 187 11.58 6.19 -14.26
CA VAL A 187 10.92 6.72 -13.05
C VAL A 187 10.38 8.13 -13.28
N ARG A 188 11.16 9.00 -13.96
CA ARG A 188 10.72 10.37 -14.29
C ARG A 188 9.46 10.35 -15.14
N THR A 189 9.42 9.50 -16.16
CA THR A 189 8.27 9.30 -17.05
C THR A 189 7.07 8.74 -16.27
N LEU A 190 7.27 7.72 -15.43
CA LEU A 190 6.21 7.18 -14.57
C LEU A 190 5.59 8.26 -13.67
N LEU A 191 6.42 9.08 -13.02
CA LEU A 191 5.94 10.15 -12.15
C LEU A 191 5.18 11.24 -12.92
N SER A 192 5.53 11.51 -14.18
CA SER A 192 4.81 12.51 -14.98
C SER A 192 3.34 12.16 -15.23
N PHE A 193 2.96 10.88 -15.19
CA PHE A 193 1.53 10.47 -15.25
C PHE A 193 0.77 10.76 -13.96
N GLY A 194 1.46 10.79 -12.81
CA GLY A 194 0.84 11.01 -11.51
C GLY A 194 0.74 12.48 -11.10
N PHE A 195 1.59 13.36 -11.65
CA PHE A 195 1.64 14.77 -11.29
C PHE A 195 1.02 15.67 -12.36
N TYR A 196 0.15 16.58 -11.93
CA TYR A 196 -0.44 17.62 -12.79
C TYR A 196 0.61 18.51 -13.49
N LYS A 197 1.79 18.68 -12.89
CA LYS A 197 2.95 19.36 -13.49
C LYS A 197 4.21 18.55 -13.25
N ASN A 198 5.11 18.54 -14.24
CA ASN A 198 6.44 17.96 -14.09
C ASN A 198 7.19 18.65 -12.94
N PHE A 199 7.37 17.94 -11.84
CA PHE A 199 8.17 18.41 -10.71
C PHE A 199 9.64 18.06 -10.97
N PRO A 200 10.57 19.04 -11.04
CA PRO A 200 11.95 18.79 -11.40
C PRO A 200 12.70 18.13 -10.24
N LEU A 201 12.52 16.82 -10.07
CA LEU A 201 13.31 16.04 -9.12
C LEU A 201 14.74 15.88 -9.65
N PRO A 202 15.77 16.16 -8.82
CA PRO A 202 17.15 15.81 -9.12
C PRO A 202 17.30 14.31 -9.41
N ASN A 203 18.12 13.95 -10.40
CA ASN A 203 18.36 12.55 -10.78
C ASN A 203 18.79 11.66 -9.60
N ARG A 204 19.48 12.25 -8.62
CA ARG A 204 19.86 11.56 -7.38
C ARG A 204 18.64 11.07 -6.58
N LEU A 205 17.58 11.89 -6.44
CA LEU A 205 16.37 11.50 -5.71
C LEU A 205 15.57 10.43 -6.46
N LEU A 206 15.51 10.54 -7.79
CA LEU A 206 14.89 9.53 -8.63
C LEU A 206 15.65 8.20 -8.58
N GLY A 207 16.99 8.26 -8.54
CA GLY A 207 17.85 7.08 -8.36
C GLY A 207 17.69 6.42 -6.99
N ASP A 208 17.50 7.21 -5.93
CA ASP A 208 17.19 6.67 -4.59
C ASP A 208 15.79 6.02 -4.56
N PHE A 209 14.79 6.62 -5.21
CA PHE A 209 13.44 6.03 -5.37
C PHE A 209 13.49 4.71 -6.15
N LEU A 210 14.17 4.69 -7.30
CA LEU A 210 14.33 3.48 -8.11
C LEU A 210 14.95 2.34 -7.29
N LYS A 211 15.99 2.63 -6.50
CA LYS A 211 16.65 1.63 -5.66
C LYS A 211 15.73 1.12 -4.56
N VAL A 212 15.06 2.00 -3.82
CA VAL A 212 14.32 1.63 -2.60
C VAL A 212 12.93 1.09 -2.89
N CYS A 213 12.22 1.65 -3.88
CA CYS A 213 10.80 1.40 -4.09
C CYS A 213 10.50 0.42 -5.24
N ILE A 214 11.48 0.16 -6.13
CA ILE A 214 11.27 -0.67 -7.32
C ILE A 214 12.27 -1.84 -7.34
N LEU A 215 13.57 -1.56 -7.26
CA LEU A 215 14.63 -2.58 -7.41
C LEU A 215 14.96 -3.37 -6.13
N SER A 216 14.45 -2.96 -4.96
CA SER A 216 14.62 -3.69 -3.68
C SER A 216 13.49 -4.66 -3.36
N SER A 217 12.55 -4.85 -4.30
CA SER A 217 11.31 -5.63 -4.14
C SER A 217 11.42 -7.02 -4.78
#